data_AF-Q4H1D0-F1
#
_entry.id   AF-Q4H1D0-F1
#
_cell.length_a   1.000
_cell.length_b   1.000
_cell.length_c   1.000
_cell.angle_alpha   90.00
_cell.angle_beta   90.00
_cell.angle_gamma   90.00
#
_symmetry.space_group_name_H-M   'P 1'
#
loop_
_entity.id
_entity.type
_entity.pdbx_description
1 polymer ?
#
loop_
_entity_poly.entity_id
_entity_poly.type
_entity_poly.pdbx_seq_one_letter_code
_entity_poly.pdbx_strand_id
1 'polypeptide(L)'
;MTTLDQLLGDPYDAANPYGFAAIGAGAALPAGSGTGEDLRALYRRSPRAARAAHPAVDDRRRLGAAIGAVDSGLRITLRHLRARRLYDRPATEIPYLRSALAGVLADLLLCDRLLAAADLRVARGLVPQALLGAMDGLSVLLGSRFYIRVGEQAIFPVLFRETQDDLLALGTAGPAPVTDVRALLPGVDAPALHRDRGGWRTPPGPAADLVDDLFDRYHGNRSFDLSRRPLPDRP
;
A
#
# COMPACT_ATOMS: atom_id res chain seq x y z
N MET A 1 -13.34 0.62 -12.41
CA MET A 1 -13.11 -0.84 -12.58
C MET A 1 -12.92 -1.03 -14.07
N THR A 2 -11.69 -1.26 -14.50
CA THR A 2 -11.33 -1.35 -15.93
C THR A 2 -11.79 -2.65 -16.56
N THR A 3 -11.80 -2.69 -17.90
CA THR A 3 -11.94 -3.92 -18.68
C THR A 3 -10.90 -4.98 -18.29
N LEU A 4 -9.68 -4.55 -17.91
CA LEU A 4 -8.64 -5.45 -17.44
C LEU A 4 -8.92 -5.99 -16.04
N ASP A 5 -9.39 -5.17 -15.09
CA ASP A 5 -9.78 -5.63 -13.74
C ASP A 5 -10.91 -6.68 -13.83
N GLN A 6 -11.84 -6.53 -14.79
CA GLN A 6 -12.87 -7.53 -15.06
C GLN A 6 -12.30 -8.83 -15.62
N LEU A 7 -11.35 -8.75 -16.56
CA LEU A 7 -10.66 -9.92 -17.13
C LEU A 7 -9.86 -10.69 -16.07
N LEU A 8 -9.22 -9.97 -15.14
CA LEU A 8 -8.40 -10.58 -14.09
C LEU A 8 -9.19 -11.30 -13.00
N GLY A 9 -10.52 -11.09 -12.91
CA GLY A 9 -11.42 -11.82 -12.02
C GLY A 9 -11.06 -11.76 -10.53
N ASP A 10 -11.64 -12.67 -9.73
CA ASP A 10 -11.31 -12.83 -8.31
C ASP A 10 -9.95 -13.53 -8.17
N PRO A 11 -8.93 -12.91 -7.53
CA PRO A 11 -7.62 -13.54 -7.37
C PRO A 11 -7.62 -14.80 -6.50
N TYR A 12 -8.64 -15.03 -5.68
CA TYR A 12 -8.72 -16.20 -4.80
C TYR A 12 -9.49 -17.37 -5.41
N ASP A 13 -10.15 -17.16 -6.54
CA ASP A 13 -10.80 -18.25 -7.26
C ASP A 13 -9.75 -19.21 -7.83
N ALA A 14 -9.82 -20.48 -7.44
CA ALA A 14 -8.91 -21.53 -7.90
C ALA A 14 -9.06 -21.84 -9.40
N ALA A 15 -10.22 -21.53 -9.99
CA ALA A 15 -10.47 -21.68 -11.42
C ALA A 15 -9.95 -20.48 -12.25
N ASN A 16 -9.54 -19.39 -11.59
CA ASN A 16 -9.07 -18.20 -12.29
C ASN A 16 -7.64 -18.41 -12.84
N PRO A 17 -7.44 -18.36 -14.18
CA PRO A 17 -6.11 -18.52 -14.78
C PRO A 17 -5.13 -17.39 -14.44
N TYR A 18 -5.64 -16.28 -13.92
CA TYR A 18 -4.86 -15.12 -13.45
C TYR A 18 -4.93 -14.96 -11.92
N GLY A 19 -5.45 -15.96 -11.22
CA GLY A 19 -5.56 -16.01 -9.76
C GLY A 19 -4.20 -16.27 -9.09
N PHE A 20 -4.14 -16.08 -7.78
CA PHE A 20 -2.90 -16.23 -7.01
C PHE A 20 -2.32 -17.64 -7.08
N ALA A 21 -3.14 -18.69 -7.20
CA ALA A 21 -2.67 -20.05 -7.38
C ALA A 21 -1.93 -20.24 -8.72
N ALA A 22 -2.51 -19.72 -9.81
CA ALA A 22 -1.92 -19.78 -11.14
C ALA A 22 -0.63 -18.94 -11.23
N ILE A 23 -0.64 -17.74 -10.66
CA ILE A 23 0.54 -16.87 -10.58
C ILE A 23 1.66 -17.52 -9.75
N GLY A 24 1.31 -18.14 -8.61
CA GLY A 24 2.26 -18.91 -7.80
C GLY A 24 2.88 -20.09 -8.57
N ALA A 25 2.16 -20.64 -9.56
CA ALA A 25 2.65 -21.68 -10.47
C ALA A 25 3.39 -21.14 -11.71
N GLY A 26 3.56 -19.81 -11.84
CA GLY A 26 4.28 -19.18 -12.93
C GLY A 26 3.43 -18.78 -14.15
N ALA A 27 2.11 -18.66 -14.00
CA ALA A 27 1.24 -18.20 -15.09
C ALA A 27 1.61 -16.78 -15.56
N ALA A 28 1.55 -16.57 -16.87
CA ALA A 28 1.74 -15.26 -17.48
C ALA A 28 0.47 -14.40 -17.31
N LEU A 29 0.66 -13.10 -17.13
CA LEU A 29 -0.42 -12.13 -17.13
C LEU A 29 -0.71 -11.64 -18.56
N PRO A 30 -1.95 -11.23 -18.86
CA PRO A 30 -2.27 -10.59 -20.12
C PRO A 30 -1.52 -9.26 -20.26
N ALA A 31 -1.19 -8.90 -21.50
CA ALA A 31 -0.42 -7.69 -21.79
C ALA A 31 -1.19 -6.38 -21.57
N GLY A 32 -2.52 -6.36 -21.41
CA GLY A 32 -3.28 -5.11 -21.17
C GLY A 32 -3.00 -3.98 -22.18
N SER A 33 -3.35 -2.74 -21.81
CA SER A 33 -3.09 -1.53 -22.62
C SER A 33 -1.81 -0.78 -22.21
N GLY A 34 -1.20 -1.15 -21.08
CA GLY A 34 -0.01 -0.47 -20.53
C GLY A 34 -0.30 0.91 -19.94
N THR A 35 -1.57 1.25 -19.74
CA THR A 35 -1.98 2.43 -18.97
C THR A 35 -1.60 2.26 -17.49
N GLY A 36 -1.53 3.37 -16.74
CA GLY A 36 -1.22 3.31 -15.31
C GLY A 36 -2.23 2.49 -14.49
N GLU A 37 -3.52 2.56 -14.86
CA GLU A 37 -4.57 1.77 -14.21
C GLU A 37 -4.42 0.27 -14.51
N ASP A 38 -4.10 -0.08 -15.75
CA ASP A 38 -3.85 -1.47 -16.13
C ASP A 38 -2.62 -2.04 -15.43
N LEU A 39 -1.51 -1.30 -15.40
CA LEU A 39 -0.31 -1.72 -14.70
C LEU A 39 -0.58 -1.91 -13.21
N ARG A 40 -1.37 -1.03 -12.58
CA ARG A 40 -1.81 -1.19 -11.19
C ARG A 40 -2.63 -2.47 -11.00
N ALA A 41 -3.52 -2.80 -11.93
CA ALA A 41 -4.29 -4.05 -11.89
C ALA A 41 -3.40 -5.30 -12.02
N LEU A 42 -2.39 -5.26 -12.88
CA LEU A 42 -1.43 -6.36 -13.05
C LEU A 42 -0.51 -6.52 -11.82
N TYR A 43 -0.05 -5.42 -11.24
CA TYR A 43 0.79 -5.43 -10.04
C TYR A 43 0.06 -5.93 -8.79
N ARG A 44 -1.27 -5.80 -8.73
CA ARG A 44 -2.09 -6.47 -7.70
C ARG A 44 -1.95 -7.99 -7.73
N ARG A 45 -1.49 -8.57 -8.84
CA ARG A 45 -1.27 -10.02 -9.02
C ARG A 45 0.21 -10.38 -8.86
N SER A 46 1.07 -9.78 -9.69
CA SER A 46 2.52 -10.02 -9.66
C SER A 46 3.26 -8.89 -10.38
N PRO A 47 4.07 -8.09 -9.65
CA PRO A 47 4.97 -7.11 -10.25
C PRO A 47 5.94 -7.72 -11.25
N ARG A 48 6.42 -8.96 -11.03
CA ARG A 48 7.32 -9.63 -11.97
C ARG A 48 6.62 -9.96 -13.29
N ALA A 49 5.44 -10.59 -13.23
CA ALA A 49 4.69 -10.95 -14.43
C ALA A 49 4.22 -9.71 -15.19
N ALA A 50 3.82 -8.65 -14.47
CA ALA A 50 3.45 -7.37 -15.07
C ALA A 50 4.60 -6.73 -15.86
N ARG A 51 5.83 -6.78 -15.32
CA ARG A 51 7.03 -6.28 -16.02
C ARG A 51 7.43 -7.13 -17.21
N ALA A 52 7.25 -8.44 -17.13
CA ALA A 52 7.46 -9.32 -18.28
C ALA A 52 6.49 -8.99 -19.42
N ALA A 53 5.24 -8.66 -19.08
CA ALA A 53 4.23 -8.21 -20.03
C ALA A 53 4.47 -6.78 -20.56
N HIS A 54 5.14 -5.92 -19.77
CA HIS A 54 5.45 -4.54 -20.11
C HIS A 54 6.90 -4.16 -19.77
N PRO A 55 7.87 -4.47 -20.63
CA PRO A 55 9.29 -4.23 -20.34
C PRO A 55 9.71 -2.76 -20.40
N ALA A 56 8.97 -1.90 -21.12
CA ALA A 56 9.35 -0.51 -21.42
C ALA A 56 8.52 0.54 -20.65
N VAL A 57 8.18 0.28 -19.39
CA VAL A 57 7.35 1.18 -18.57
C VAL A 57 8.22 2.25 -17.91
N ASP A 58 7.78 3.51 -17.97
CA ASP A 58 8.42 4.61 -17.27
C ASP A 58 8.35 4.49 -15.74
N ASP A 59 9.26 5.16 -15.03
CA ASP A 59 9.36 5.06 -13.57
C ASP A 59 8.09 5.52 -12.85
N ARG A 60 7.39 6.55 -13.35
CA ARG A 60 6.17 7.06 -12.70
C ARG A 60 5.09 6.00 -12.72
N ARG A 61 4.89 5.33 -13.86
CA ARG A 61 3.94 4.24 -14.02
C ARG A 61 4.34 3.02 -13.20
N ARG A 62 5.63 2.69 -13.11
CA ARG A 62 6.12 1.61 -12.22
C ARG A 62 5.82 1.90 -10.76
N LEU A 63 6.10 3.11 -10.28
CA LEU A 63 5.75 3.55 -8.92
C LEU A 63 4.23 3.52 -8.68
N GLY A 64 3.44 3.99 -9.65
CA GLY A 64 1.98 3.96 -9.57
C GLY A 64 1.40 2.55 -9.55
N ALA A 65 2.05 1.61 -10.25
CA ALA A 65 1.70 0.21 -10.26
C ALA A 65 2.06 -0.49 -8.95
N ALA A 66 3.21 -0.15 -8.34
CA ALA A 66 3.64 -0.68 -7.04
C ALA A 66 2.62 -0.41 -5.92
N ILE A 67 1.89 0.70 -5.97
CA ILE A 67 0.75 0.97 -5.06
C ILE A 67 -0.30 -0.16 -5.15
N GLY A 68 -0.54 -0.72 -6.33
CA GLY A 68 -1.44 -1.86 -6.52
C GLY A 68 -0.96 -3.14 -5.82
N ALA A 69 0.35 -3.40 -5.84
CA ALA A 69 0.92 -4.53 -5.12
C ALA A 69 0.74 -4.38 -3.61
N VAL A 70 0.98 -3.19 -3.06
CA VAL A 70 0.80 -2.92 -1.63
C VAL A 70 -0.69 -2.91 -1.23
N ASP A 71 -1.61 -2.43 -2.08
CA ASP A 71 -3.08 -2.57 -1.89
C ASP A 71 -3.49 -4.05 -1.78
N SER A 72 -2.97 -4.91 -2.66
CA SER A 72 -3.17 -6.37 -2.55
C SER A 72 -2.60 -6.93 -1.24
N GLY A 73 -1.39 -6.51 -0.84
CA GLY A 73 -0.80 -6.88 0.45
C GLY A 73 -1.70 -6.50 1.62
N LEU A 74 -2.21 -5.27 1.64
CA LEU A 74 -3.14 -4.77 2.66
C LEU A 74 -4.41 -5.61 2.73
N ARG A 75 -5.00 -5.93 1.58
CA ARG A 75 -6.22 -6.76 1.50
C ARG A 75 -5.99 -8.19 2.02
N ILE A 76 -4.86 -8.81 1.67
CA ILE A 76 -4.47 -10.13 2.18
C ILE A 76 -4.35 -10.10 3.71
N THR A 77 -3.62 -9.12 4.24
CA THR A 77 -3.43 -8.95 5.70
C THR A 77 -4.75 -8.66 6.41
N LEU A 78 -5.60 -7.79 5.84
CA LEU A 78 -6.91 -7.49 6.40
C LEU A 78 -7.80 -8.73 6.44
N ARG A 79 -7.84 -9.53 5.36
CA ARG A 79 -8.58 -10.79 5.33
C ARG A 79 -8.10 -11.76 6.40
N HIS A 80 -6.78 -11.90 6.56
CA HIS A 80 -6.18 -12.71 7.63
C HIS A 80 -6.59 -12.22 9.03
N LEU A 81 -6.45 -10.93 9.32
CA LEU A 81 -6.74 -10.36 10.63
C LEU A 81 -8.23 -10.33 10.96
N ARG A 82 -9.11 -10.31 9.95
CA ARG A 82 -10.57 -10.45 10.14
C ARG A 82 -10.97 -11.88 10.49
N ALA A 83 -10.30 -12.88 9.91
CA ALA A 83 -10.56 -14.28 10.20
C ALA A 83 -9.92 -14.75 11.52
N ARG A 84 -8.81 -14.13 11.93
CA ARG A 84 -8.09 -14.48 13.15
C ARG A 84 -8.76 -13.90 14.39
N ARG A 85 -9.02 -14.75 15.40
CA ARG A 85 -9.47 -14.31 16.73
C ARG A 85 -8.31 -14.27 17.71
N LEU A 86 -8.26 -13.19 18.49
CA LEU A 86 -7.33 -12.97 19.60
C LEU A 86 -8.13 -12.39 20.76
N TYR A 87 -8.03 -12.99 21.95
CA TYR A 87 -8.79 -12.56 23.12
C TYR A 87 -10.31 -12.50 22.85
N ASP A 88 -10.83 -13.56 22.22
CA ASP A 88 -12.23 -13.71 21.81
C ASP A 88 -12.80 -12.63 20.88
N ARG A 89 -11.96 -11.76 20.32
CA ARG A 89 -12.36 -10.76 19.33
C ARG A 89 -11.58 -10.94 18.03
N PRO A 90 -12.12 -10.48 16.89
CA PRO A 90 -11.33 -10.37 15.66
C PRO A 90 -10.05 -9.57 15.93
N ALA A 91 -8.91 -9.98 15.37
CA ALA A 91 -7.64 -9.27 15.57
C ALA A 91 -7.72 -7.81 15.09
N THR A 92 -8.55 -7.53 14.08
CA THR A 92 -8.85 -6.15 13.63
C THR A 92 -9.49 -5.23 14.68
N GLU A 93 -10.04 -5.77 15.77
CA GLU A 93 -10.55 -4.96 16.87
C GLU A 93 -9.44 -4.49 17.83
N ILE A 94 -8.25 -5.08 17.78
CA ILE A 94 -7.12 -4.63 18.60
C ILE A 94 -6.68 -3.24 18.13
N PRO A 95 -6.64 -2.21 19.02
CA PRO A 95 -6.34 -0.83 18.63
C PRO A 95 -5.04 -0.67 17.84
N TYR A 96 -3.97 -1.34 18.28
CA TYR A 96 -2.67 -1.32 17.60
C TYR A 96 -2.74 -1.85 16.16
N LEU A 97 -3.37 -3.02 15.95
CA LEU A 97 -3.47 -3.62 14.62
C LEU A 97 -4.34 -2.77 13.68
N ARG A 98 -5.42 -2.19 14.22
CA ARG A 98 -6.30 -1.28 13.47
C ARG A 98 -5.56 -0.01 13.05
N SER A 99 -4.80 0.57 13.96
CA SER A 99 -3.93 1.72 13.71
C SER A 99 -2.92 1.43 12.60
N ALA A 100 -2.20 0.31 12.69
CA ALA A 100 -1.19 -0.05 11.71
C ALA A 100 -1.78 -0.25 10.29
N LEU A 101 -2.94 -0.90 10.18
CA LEU A 101 -3.66 -1.05 8.91
C LEU A 101 -4.10 0.31 8.32
N ALA A 102 -4.60 1.21 9.17
CA ALA A 102 -4.99 2.55 8.76
C ALA A 102 -3.79 3.39 8.32
N GLY A 103 -2.64 3.20 8.96
CA GLY A 103 -1.39 3.83 8.57
C GLY A 103 -0.92 3.40 7.19
N VAL A 104 -0.92 2.09 6.90
CA VAL A 104 -0.60 1.58 5.55
C VAL A 104 -1.57 2.14 4.50
N LEU A 105 -2.87 2.26 4.81
CA LEU A 105 -3.82 2.89 3.90
C LEU A 105 -3.50 4.38 3.67
N ALA A 106 -3.09 5.10 4.71
CA ALA A 106 -2.66 6.49 4.59
C ALA A 106 -1.42 6.62 3.70
N ASP A 107 -0.44 5.73 3.85
CA ASP A 107 0.76 5.66 3.00
C ASP A 107 0.38 5.47 1.52
N LEU A 108 -0.57 4.59 1.22
CA LEU A 108 -1.06 4.36 -0.15
C LEU A 108 -1.70 5.62 -0.74
N LEU A 109 -2.57 6.28 0.01
CA LEU A 109 -3.26 7.51 -0.42
C LEU A 109 -2.26 8.65 -0.62
N LEU A 110 -1.28 8.79 0.27
CA LEU A 110 -0.20 9.77 0.14
C LEU A 110 0.60 9.52 -1.14
N CYS A 111 1.07 8.29 -1.35
CA CYS A 111 1.86 7.93 -2.53
C CYS A 111 1.09 8.20 -3.83
N ASP A 112 -0.22 7.91 -3.85
CA ASP A 112 -1.09 8.17 -5.00
C ASP A 112 -1.18 9.66 -5.31
N ARG A 113 -1.35 10.50 -4.27
CA ARG A 113 -1.37 11.97 -4.42
C ARG A 113 -0.04 12.55 -4.83
N LEU A 114 1.06 12.07 -4.25
CA LEU A 114 2.41 12.49 -4.64
C LEU A 114 2.70 12.14 -6.10
N LEU A 115 2.35 10.95 -6.58
CA LEU A 115 2.57 10.60 -7.98
C LEU A 115 1.73 11.44 -8.95
N ALA A 116 0.55 11.89 -8.52
CA ALA A 116 -0.32 12.76 -9.31
C ALA A 116 0.14 14.22 -9.34
N ALA A 117 0.69 14.74 -8.23
CA ALA A 117 0.97 16.17 -8.06
C ALA A 117 2.46 16.53 -8.12
N ALA A 118 3.37 15.60 -7.80
CA ALA A 118 4.79 15.89 -7.58
C ALA A 118 5.64 15.77 -8.84
N ASP A 119 6.75 16.52 -8.82
CA ASP A 119 7.91 16.21 -9.64
C ASP A 119 8.35 14.77 -9.36
N LEU A 120 8.67 14.02 -10.42
CA LEU A 120 9.13 12.65 -10.34
C LEU A 120 10.38 12.51 -9.46
N ARG A 121 11.24 13.54 -9.38
CA ARG A 121 12.43 13.54 -8.50
C ARG A 121 12.03 13.41 -7.03
N VAL A 122 11.02 14.17 -6.60
CA VAL A 122 10.48 14.14 -5.24
C VAL A 122 9.78 12.80 -4.98
N ALA A 123 8.95 12.34 -5.93
CA ALA A 123 8.26 11.06 -5.81
C ALA A 123 9.25 9.87 -5.73
N ARG A 124 10.35 9.89 -6.51
CA ARG A 124 11.40 8.85 -6.49
C ARG A 124 12.20 8.82 -5.19
N GLY A 125 12.27 9.94 -4.46
CA GLY A 125 12.88 9.96 -3.13
C GLY A 125 11.96 9.31 -2.08
N LEU A 126 10.67 9.60 -2.12
CA LEU A 126 9.73 9.29 -1.03
C LEU A 126 8.94 7.99 -1.24
N VAL A 127 8.34 7.80 -2.43
CA VAL A 127 7.36 6.74 -2.70
C VAL A 127 7.95 5.34 -2.51
N PRO A 128 9.14 4.98 -3.04
CA PRO A 128 9.70 3.64 -2.82
C PRO A 128 9.86 3.30 -1.34
N GLN A 129 10.37 4.23 -0.53
CA GLN A 129 10.60 3.99 0.91
C GLN A 129 9.28 3.81 1.65
N ALA A 130 8.28 4.66 1.39
CA ALA A 130 6.96 4.54 2.00
C ALA A 130 6.29 3.20 1.66
N LEU A 131 6.35 2.76 0.40
CA LEU A 131 5.78 1.48 -0.03
C LEU A 131 6.55 0.27 0.55
N LEU A 132 7.88 0.35 0.66
CA LEU A 132 8.70 -0.68 1.29
C LEU A 132 8.39 -0.80 2.78
N GLY A 133 8.34 0.32 3.51
CA GLY A 133 7.97 0.35 4.93
C GLY A 133 6.54 -0.12 5.19
N ALA A 134 5.61 0.18 4.28
CA ALA A 134 4.24 -0.34 4.33
C ALA A 134 4.21 -1.86 4.17
N MET A 135 4.92 -2.42 3.19
CA MET A 135 5.01 -3.87 2.99
C MET A 135 5.68 -4.59 4.16
N ASP A 136 6.74 -3.99 4.73
CA ASP A 136 7.40 -4.50 5.93
C ASP A 136 6.43 -4.54 7.12
N GLY A 137 5.73 -3.44 7.38
CA GLY A 137 4.69 -3.38 8.41
C GLY A 137 3.61 -4.46 8.22
N LEU A 138 3.11 -4.65 6.99
CA LEU A 138 2.15 -5.71 6.69
C LEU A 138 2.70 -7.12 6.95
N SER A 139 4.00 -7.35 6.70
CA SER A 139 4.65 -8.63 6.98
C SER A 139 4.68 -8.91 8.49
N VAL A 140 4.95 -7.90 9.31
CA VAL A 140 4.91 -7.99 10.78
C VAL A 140 3.48 -8.29 11.27
N LEU A 141 2.47 -7.63 10.70
CA LEU A 141 1.06 -7.88 11.05
C LEU A 141 0.59 -9.30 10.69
N LEU A 142 1.10 -9.88 9.61
CA LEU A 142 0.87 -11.30 9.28
C LEU A 142 1.56 -12.25 10.27
N GLY A 143 2.67 -11.81 10.89
CA GLY A 143 3.44 -12.58 11.85
C GLY A 143 3.92 -13.91 11.26
N SER A 144 3.71 -15.02 11.99
CA SER A 144 4.12 -16.35 11.51
C SER A 144 3.44 -16.77 10.21
N ARG A 145 2.28 -16.19 9.86
CA ARG A 145 1.56 -16.53 8.63
C ARG A 145 2.30 -16.09 7.37
N PHE A 146 3.20 -15.11 7.48
CA PHE A 146 4.12 -14.71 6.40
C PHE A 146 5.03 -15.86 5.93
N TYR A 147 5.39 -16.80 6.80
CA TYR A 147 6.31 -17.88 6.45
C TYR A 147 5.60 -19.10 5.85
N ILE A 148 4.27 -19.15 5.90
CA ILE A 148 3.49 -20.28 5.40
C ILE A 148 3.28 -20.13 3.89
N ARG A 149 3.59 -21.18 3.13
CA ARG A 149 3.51 -21.22 1.65
C ARG A 149 2.25 -21.91 1.12
N VAL A 150 1.25 -22.10 1.98
CA VAL A 150 -0.02 -22.76 1.65
C VAL A 150 -1.20 -21.90 2.10
N GLY A 151 -2.27 -21.90 1.31
CA GLY A 151 -3.52 -21.21 1.60
C GLY A 151 -3.56 -19.76 1.09
N GLU A 152 -4.60 -19.03 1.48
CA GLU A 152 -4.93 -17.70 0.93
C GLU A 152 -3.84 -16.63 1.13
N GLN A 153 -2.96 -16.81 2.13
CA GLN A 153 -1.88 -15.86 2.45
C GLN A 153 -0.56 -16.21 1.75
N ALA A 154 -0.46 -17.39 1.12
CA ALA A 154 0.77 -17.92 0.56
C ALA A 154 1.39 -17.06 -0.54
N ILE A 155 0.58 -16.23 -1.20
CA ILE A 155 1.04 -15.31 -2.24
C ILE A 155 1.74 -14.07 -1.66
N PHE A 156 1.45 -13.69 -0.42
CA PHE A 156 1.99 -12.45 0.15
C PHE A 156 3.53 -12.38 0.09
N PRO A 157 4.29 -13.43 0.44
CA PRO A 157 5.75 -13.40 0.36
C PRO A 157 6.30 -13.28 -1.06
N VAL A 158 5.57 -13.80 -2.05
CA VAL A 158 5.89 -13.62 -3.48
C VAL A 158 5.70 -12.16 -3.85
N LEU A 159 4.51 -11.62 -3.55
CA LEU A 159 4.17 -10.22 -3.80
C LEU A 159 5.13 -9.25 -3.10
N PHE A 160 5.48 -9.54 -1.84
CA PHE A 160 6.45 -8.81 -1.04
C PHE A 160 7.80 -8.76 -1.72
N ARG A 161 8.38 -9.92 -2.04
CA ARG A 161 9.69 -10.01 -2.68
C ARG A 161 9.69 -9.30 -4.04
N GLU A 162 8.69 -9.54 -4.88
CA GLU A 162 8.64 -8.95 -6.21
C GLU A 162 8.48 -7.43 -6.17
N THR A 163 7.75 -6.90 -5.19
CA THR A 163 7.60 -5.45 -4.97
C THR A 163 8.92 -4.85 -4.48
N GLN A 164 9.61 -5.51 -3.55
CA GLN A 164 10.92 -5.07 -3.09
C GLN A 164 11.95 -5.04 -4.22
N ASP A 165 12.06 -6.14 -4.97
CA ASP A 165 12.97 -6.26 -6.10
C ASP A 165 12.71 -5.15 -7.14
N ASP A 166 11.43 -4.84 -7.41
CA ASP A 166 11.07 -3.79 -8.36
C ASP A 166 11.43 -2.39 -7.86
N LEU A 167 11.05 -2.05 -6.62
CA LEU A 167 11.31 -0.73 -6.05
C LEU A 167 12.80 -0.47 -5.82
N LEU A 168 13.57 -1.49 -5.41
CA LEU A 168 15.01 -1.39 -5.26
C LEU A 168 15.71 -1.24 -6.62
N ALA A 169 15.21 -1.90 -7.67
CA ALA A 169 15.75 -1.78 -9.02
C ALA A 169 15.56 -0.39 -9.63
N LEU A 170 14.57 0.39 -9.18
CA LEU A 170 14.44 1.80 -9.56
C LEU A 170 15.61 2.64 -9.02
N GLY A 171 16.32 2.16 -8.00
CA GLY A 171 17.39 2.89 -7.32
C GLY A 171 16.85 3.98 -6.39
N THR A 172 17.63 4.35 -5.39
CA THR A 172 17.30 5.46 -4.50
C THR A 172 17.64 6.78 -5.19
N ALA A 173 16.63 7.63 -5.43
CA ALA A 173 16.93 9.05 -5.47
C ALA A 173 17.33 9.48 -4.05
N GLY A 174 18.24 10.45 -3.91
CA GLY A 174 18.53 11.04 -2.60
C GLY A 174 17.25 11.48 -1.88
N PRO A 175 17.25 11.54 -0.53
CA PRO A 175 16.04 11.83 0.22
C PRO A 175 15.40 13.12 -0.28
N ALA A 176 14.09 13.07 -0.55
CA ALA A 176 13.37 14.24 -1.04
C ALA A 176 13.40 15.34 0.04
N PRO A 177 13.66 16.61 -0.33
CA PRO A 177 13.64 17.70 0.64
C PRO A 177 12.26 17.82 1.28
N VAL A 178 12.24 17.94 2.61
CA VAL A 178 11.03 18.12 3.42
C VAL A 178 10.17 19.28 2.91
N THR A 179 10.83 20.36 2.51
CA THR A 179 10.19 21.57 1.96
C THR A 179 9.41 21.30 0.68
N ASP A 180 9.96 20.48 -0.20
CA ASP A 180 9.38 20.19 -1.52
C ASP A 180 8.14 19.31 -1.37
N VAL A 181 8.23 18.30 -0.50
CA VAL A 181 7.08 17.44 -0.17
C VAL A 181 5.98 18.23 0.55
N ARG A 182 6.32 19.17 1.44
CA ARG A 182 5.34 20.08 2.09
C ARG A 182 4.60 20.95 1.06
N ALA A 183 5.33 21.52 0.10
CA ALA A 183 4.74 22.38 -0.92
C ALA A 183 3.73 21.67 -1.84
N LEU A 184 3.87 20.35 -1.98
CA LEU A 184 3.02 19.50 -2.82
C LEU A 184 1.75 19.00 -2.13
N LEU A 185 1.59 19.31 -0.84
CA LEU A 185 0.50 18.86 0.02
C LEU A 185 -0.34 20.04 0.51
N PRO A 186 -0.94 20.86 -0.39
CA PRO A 186 -1.77 21.99 0.02
C PRO A 186 -2.94 21.47 0.85
N GLY A 187 -3.02 21.91 2.11
CA GLY A 187 -4.08 21.53 3.04
C GLY A 187 -3.83 20.24 3.83
N VAL A 188 -2.62 19.70 3.92
CA VAL A 188 -2.33 18.71 4.99
C VAL A 188 -2.29 19.39 6.36
N ASP A 189 -2.09 20.71 6.41
CA ASP A 189 -2.38 21.51 7.61
C ASP A 189 -3.90 21.76 7.80
N ALA A 190 -4.75 21.38 6.83
CA ALA A 190 -6.19 21.48 6.98
C ALA A 190 -6.69 20.40 7.94
N PRO A 191 -7.58 20.75 8.88
CA PRO A 191 -8.04 19.82 9.88
C PRO A 191 -8.79 18.64 9.24
N ALA A 192 -8.29 17.43 9.46
CA ALA A 192 -8.78 16.20 8.83
C ALA A 192 -10.22 15.90 9.24
N LEU A 193 -11.21 16.15 8.37
CA LEU A 193 -12.62 15.91 8.68
C LEU A 193 -12.86 14.47 9.19
N HIS A 194 -13.36 14.35 10.41
CA HIS A 194 -13.81 13.11 11.02
C HIS A 194 -15.34 12.98 10.91
N ARG A 195 -15.85 11.75 10.78
CA ARG A 195 -17.29 11.49 10.71
C ARG A 195 -17.79 10.89 12.02
N ASP A 196 -18.72 11.59 12.66
CA ASP A 196 -19.46 11.14 13.85
C ASP A 196 -20.93 10.83 13.50
N ARG A 197 -21.69 10.20 14.41
CA ARG A 197 -23.14 9.92 14.29
C ARG A 197 -23.96 11.18 14.00
N GLY A 198 -23.47 12.37 14.36
CA GLY A 198 -24.11 13.66 14.10
C GLY A 198 -23.65 14.40 12.84
N GLY A 199 -22.78 13.83 12.00
CA GLY A 199 -22.28 14.47 10.77
C GLY A 199 -20.75 14.61 10.68
N TRP A 200 -20.29 15.34 9.67
CA TRP A 200 -18.87 15.64 9.47
C TRP A 200 -18.42 16.71 10.47
N ARG A 201 -17.37 16.43 11.24
CA ARG A 201 -16.77 17.36 12.20
C ARG A 201 -15.29 17.53 11.95
N THR A 202 -14.85 18.76 12.12
CA THR A 202 -13.45 19.16 12.08
C THR A 202 -12.77 18.75 13.41
N PRO A 203 -11.66 18.00 13.41
CA PRO A 203 -10.96 17.60 14.62
C PRO A 203 -10.34 18.81 15.33
N PRO A 204 -10.10 18.74 16.66
CA PRO A 204 -9.71 19.88 17.49
C PRO A 204 -8.25 20.37 17.32
N GLY A 205 -7.62 20.16 16.17
CA GLY A 205 -6.32 20.74 15.85
C GLY A 205 -5.95 20.58 14.37
N PRO A 206 -5.19 21.52 13.78
CA PRO A 206 -4.66 21.36 12.42
C PRO A 206 -3.76 20.12 12.38
N ALA A 207 -3.76 19.41 11.26
CA ALA A 207 -2.86 18.28 11.02
C ALA A 207 -1.39 18.71 10.78
N ALA A 208 -0.98 19.83 11.42
CA ALA A 208 0.31 20.51 11.26
C ALA A 208 1.52 19.62 11.58
N ASP A 209 1.37 18.64 12.48
CA ASP A 209 2.46 17.69 12.81
C ASP A 209 2.32 16.35 12.09
N LEU A 210 1.28 16.14 11.27
CA LEU A 210 1.14 14.90 10.49
C LEU A 210 2.27 14.79 9.45
N VAL A 211 2.67 15.93 8.91
CA VAL A 211 3.76 16.03 7.94
C VAL A 211 5.10 15.77 8.61
N ASP A 212 5.34 16.33 9.79
CA ASP A 212 6.58 16.11 10.53
C ASP A 212 6.69 14.65 11.04
N ASP A 213 5.58 14.05 11.50
CA ASP A 213 5.53 12.61 11.83
C ASP A 213 5.78 11.72 10.60
N LEU A 214 5.29 12.11 9.43
CA LEU A 214 5.55 11.45 8.15
C LEU A 214 7.05 11.50 7.79
N PHE A 215 7.71 12.63 8.00
CA PHE A 215 9.15 12.77 7.75
C PHE A 215 10.02 12.00 8.75
N ASP A 216 9.71 12.05 10.04
CA ASP A 216 10.43 11.28 11.07
C ASP A 216 10.37 9.77 10.80
N ARG A 217 9.28 9.31 10.18
CA ARG A 217 9.08 7.92 9.77
C ARG A 217 9.71 7.61 8.43
N TYR A 218 9.67 8.52 7.47
CA TYR A 218 10.40 8.40 6.22
C TYR A 218 11.90 8.24 6.48
N HIS A 219 12.47 9.05 7.36
CA HIS A 219 13.87 8.92 7.79
C HIS A 219 14.12 7.66 8.63
N GLY A 220 13.10 7.15 9.32
CA GLY A 220 13.17 5.90 10.10
C GLY A 220 12.78 4.62 9.34
N ASN A 221 12.41 4.71 8.06
CA ASN A 221 11.83 3.63 7.25
C ASN A 221 10.61 2.93 7.92
N ARG A 222 9.72 3.71 8.54
CA ARG A 222 8.52 3.23 9.26
C ARG A 222 7.25 3.63 8.51
N SER A 223 6.18 2.83 8.60
CA SER A 223 4.83 3.20 8.13
C SER A 223 4.12 4.14 9.11
N PHE A 224 3.01 4.76 8.70
CA PHE A 224 2.14 5.50 9.62
C PHE A 224 1.64 4.60 10.77
N ASP A 225 1.65 5.12 11.99
CA ASP A 225 1.28 4.43 13.23
C ASP A 225 0.44 5.41 14.05
N LEU A 226 -0.87 5.26 13.91
CA LEU A 226 -1.89 5.99 14.65
C LEU A 226 -2.03 5.51 16.11
N SER A 227 -1.13 4.66 16.62
CA SER A 227 -1.15 4.23 18.04
C SER A 227 -0.33 5.18 18.91
N ARG A 228 0.65 5.87 18.32
CA ARG A 228 1.39 6.98 18.96
C ARG A 228 0.61 8.28 18.98
N ARG A 229 -0.46 8.38 18.18
CA ARG A 229 -1.36 9.52 18.12
C ARG A 229 -2.77 9.00 18.32
N PRO A 230 -3.30 8.98 19.56
CA PRO A 230 -4.65 8.48 19.79
C PRO A 230 -5.60 9.23 18.86
N LEU A 231 -6.27 8.48 17.99
CA LEU A 231 -7.46 8.99 17.32
C LEU A 231 -8.36 9.53 18.43
N PRO A 232 -8.90 10.76 18.31
CA PRO A 232 -9.70 11.35 19.38
C PRO A 232 -10.74 10.33 19.84
N ASP A 233 -10.75 10.06 21.14
CA ASP A 233 -11.63 9.06 21.71
C ASP A 233 -13.06 9.33 21.25
N ARG A 234 -13.71 8.28 20.75
CA ARG A 234 -15.13 8.33 20.42
C ARG A 234 -15.90 8.50 21.74
N PRO A 235 -16.73 9.54 21.91
CA PRO A 235 -17.77 9.53 22.93
C PRO A 235 -18.83 8.46 22.63
#